data_AF-A0A4Q2A6Q9-F1
#
_entry.id   AF-A0A4Q2A6Q9-F1
#
_cell.length_a   1.000
_cell.length_b   1.000
_cell.length_c   1.000
_cell.angle_alpha   90.00
_cell.angle_beta   90.00
_cell.angle_gamma   90.00
#
_symmetry.space_group_name_H-M   'P 1'
#
loop_
_entity.id
_entity.type
_entity.pdbx_description
1 polymer ?
#
loop_
_entity_poly.entity_id
_entity_poly.type
_entity_poly.pdbx_seq_one_letter_code
_entity_poly.pdbx_strand_id
1 'polypeptide(L)'
;MVKCIEFDIPDVPAPTNPFLGYWGSQLIIGHFSDSPKVVTLSSTFVRCVFSAREDYLAATQHLRAAFQSTRAMHLSEPYRSISRFEACISGMYLAERAFMRLRRCAELSAESAAVINHEKPAFISAAVRDRLKNMRDTMQHIEELLAKGKLTEDLP
;
A
#
# COMPACT_ATOMS: atom_id res chain seq x y z
N MET A 1 -8.87 -33.69 -1.02
CA MET A 1 -7.62 -32.93 -0.80
C MET A 1 -8.01 -31.64 -0.12
N VAL A 2 -7.61 -31.46 1.13
CA VAL A 2 -7.82 -30.21 1.89
C VAL A 2 -6.95 -29.13 1.25
N LYS A 3 -7.55 -28.01 0.83
CA LYS A 3 -6.79 -26.85 0.34
C LYS A 3 -6.47 -25.96 1.53
N CYS A 4 -5.19 -25.89 1.86
CA CYS A 4 -4.64 -24.90 2.75
C CYS A 4 -4.60 -23.54 2.01
N ILE A 5 -5.08 -22.45 2.62
CA ILE A 5 -4.90 -21.11 2.04
C ILE A 5 -3.54 -20.61 2.51
N GLU A 6 -2.61 -20.50 1.57
CA GLU A 6 -1.32 -19.85 1.78
C GLU A 6 -1.41 -18.39 1.30
N PHE A 7 -1.14 -17.45 2.21
CA PHE A 7 -0.89 -16.06 1.83
C PHE A 7 0.61 -15.82 1.80
N ASP A 8 1.17 -15.57 0.61
CA ASP A 8 2.49 -14.98 0.49
C ASP A 8 2.39 -13.49 0.82
N ILE A 9 2.70 -13.13 2.07
CA ILE A 9 2.76 -11.72 2.50
C ILE A 9 4.06 -11.14 1.98
N PRO A 10 4.04 -10.27 0.94
CA PRO A 10 5.27 -9.81 0.31
C PRO A 10 6.10 -9.01 1.32
N ASP A 11 7.37 -9.34 1.49
CA ASP A 11 8.22 -8.50 2.34
C ASP A 11 8.43 -7.17 1.62
N VAL A 12 7.79 -6.12 2.12
CA VAL A 12 7.90 -4.78 1.55
C VAL A 12 8.98 -4.07 2.35
N PRO A 13 10.20 -3.92 1.79
CA PRO A 13 11.25 -3.20 2.48
C PRO A 13 10.76 -1.79 2.83
N ALA A 14 11.21 -1.27 3.98
CA ALA A 14 11.01 0.13 4.29
C ALA A 14 11.46 0.98 3.08
N PRO A 15 10.77 2.09 2.77
CA PRO A 15 11.21 2.99 1.72
C PRO A 15 12.55 3.57 2.18
N THR A 16 13.62 2.87 1.83
CA THR A 16 15.01 3.33 1.93
C THR A 16 15.30 4.34 0.85
N ASN A 17 14.34 4.59 -0.05
CA ASN A 17 14.45 5.56 -1.12
C ASN A 17 14.70 6.95 -0.49
N PRO A 18 15.92 7.50 -0.64
CA PRO A 18 16.27 8.81 -0.10
C PRO A 18 15.35 9.91 -0.64
N PHE A 19 14.76 9.70 -1.83
CA PHE A 19 13.73 10.55 -2.41
C PHE A 19 12.54 10.70 -1.45
N LEU A 20 11.95 9.62 -0.93
CA LEU A 20 10.80 9.76 -0.03
C LEU A 20 11.17 10.41 1.30
N GLY A 21 12.37 10.15 1.81
CA GLY A 21 12.87 10.82 3.02
C GLY A 21 13.10 12.32 2.82
N TYR A 22 13.71 12.70 1.70
CA TYR A 22 13.95 14.09 1.31
C TYR A 22 12.63 14.83 1.07
N TRP A 23 11.73 14.29 0.26
CA TRP A 23 10.44 14.93 -0.02
C TRP A 23 9.51 14.92 1.20
N GLY A 24 9.64 13.93 2.07
CA GLY A 24 8.99 13.91 3.38
C GLY A 24 9.45 15.04 4.28
N SER A 25 10.75 15.34 4.33
CA SER A 25 11.27 16.44 5.16
C SER A 25 10.88 17.83 4.63
N GLN A 26 10.73 17.97 3.31
CA GLN A 26 10.23 19.22 2.69
C GLN A 26 8.79 19.58 3.13
N LEU A 27 7.99 18.60 3.58
CA LEU A 27 6.67 18.89 4.16
C LEU A 27 6.74 19.67 5.48
N ILE A 28 7.88 19.60 6.18
CA ILE A 28 8.08 20.18 7.52
C ILE A 28 9.00 21.40 7.45
N ILE A 29 10.08 21.33 6.66
CA ILE A 29 11.15 22.34 6.63
C ILE A 29 10.86 23.48 5.64
N GLY A 30 9.94 23.25 4.69
CA GLY A 30 9.66 24.17 3.59
C GLY A 30 9.80 23.48 2.25
N HIS A 31 9.09 23.98 1.25
CA HIS A 31 8.95 23.32 -0.05
C HIS A 31 9.90 23.93 -1.10
N PHE A 32 10.54 23.10 -1.92
CA PHE A 32 11.49 23.53 -2.98
C PHE A 32 10.86 24.32 -4.15
N SER A 33 9.56 24.57 -4.12
CA SER A 33 8.82 25.24 -5.20
C SER A 33 7.75 26.13 -4.61
N ASP A 34 7.63 27.35 -5.16
CA ASP A 34 6.60 28.32 -4.80
C ASP A 34 5.28 28.08 -5.55
N SER A 35 5.25 27.17 -6.53
CA SER A 35 4.02 26.81 -7.23
C SER A 35 3.09 26.04 -6.29
N PRO A 36 1.88 26.56 -6.00
CA PRO A 36 0.91 25.84 -5.16
C PRO A 36 0.53 24.48 -5.75
N LYS A 37 0.57 24.36 -7.08
CA LYS A 37 0.24 23.14 -7.80
C LYS A 37 1.33 22.07 -7.65
N VAL A 38 2.59 22.45 -7.81
CA VAL A 38 3.73 21.57 -7.56
C VAL A 38 3.74 21.12 -6.10
N VAL A 39 3.58 22.06 -5.17
CA VAL A 39 3.49 21.81 -3.71
C VAL A 39 2.40 20.82 -3.38
N THR A 40 1.20 21.01 -3.94
CA THR A 40 0.07 20.12 -3.66
C THR A 40 0.34 18.71 -4.19
N LEU A 41 0.78 18.60 -5.44
CA LEU A 41 0.97 17.30 -6.09
C LEU A 41 2.08 16.47 -5.44
N SER A 42 3.20 17.10 -5.11
CA SER A 42 4.30 16.45 -4.39
C SER A 42 3.90 16.03 -2.98
N SER A 43 3.22 16.91 -2.25
CA SER A 43 2.77 16.64 -0.89
C SER A 43 1.76 15.51 -0.86
N THR A 44 0.80 15.51 -1.78
CA THR A 44 -0.16 14.41 -1.95
C THR A 44 0.56 13.10 -2.26
N PHE A 45 1.52 13.11 -3.20
CA PHE A 45 2.29 11.92 -3.52
C PHE A 45 2.94 11.32 -2.26
N VAL A 46 3.73 12.11 -1.55
CA VAL A 46 4.47 11.68 -0.37
C VAL A 46 3.53 11.17 0.72
N ARG A 47 2.50 11.94 1.08
CA ARG A 47 1.52 11.56 2.11
C ARG A 47 0.80 10.27 1.77
N CYS A 48 0.38 10.09 0.51
CA CYS A 48 -0.27 8.86 0.07
C CYS A 48 0.66 7.66 0.09
N VAL A 49 1.96 7.82 -0.24
CA VAL A 49 2.93 6.71 -0.10
C VAL A 49 3.10 6.30 1.36
N PHE A 50 3.28 7.26 2.27
CA PHE A 50 3.43 6.96 3.70
C PHE A 50 2.17 6.31 4.29
N SER A 51 0.99 6.89 4.04
CA SER A 51 -0.28 6.33 4.50
C SER A 51 -0.54 4.93 3.94
N ALA A 52 -0.32 4.71 2.63
CA ALA A 52 -0.50 3.39 2.04
C ALA A 52 0.43 2.35 2.68
N ARG A 53 1.66 2.74 3.03
CA ARG A 53 2.59 1.85 3.71
C ARG A 53 2.17 1.54 5.14
N GLU A 54 1.71 2.54 5.90
CA GLU A 54 1.19 2.31 7.25
C GLU A 54 0.00 1.34 7.23
N ASP A 55 -0.93 1.53 6.30
CA ASP A 55 -2.07 0.63 6.10
C ASP A 55 -1.61 -0.77 5.69
N TYR A 56 -0.61 -0.89 4.81
CA TYR A 56 0.00 -2.18 4.48
C TYR A 56 0.53 -2.91 5.72
N LEU A 57 1.36 -2.24 6.52
CA LEU A 57 1.93 -2.83 7.72
C LEU A 57 0.85 -3.26 8.71
N ALA A 58 -0.16 -2.41 8.95
CA ALA A 58 -1.29 -2.76 9.79
C ALA A 58 -2.08 -3.96 9.25
N ALA A 59 -2.34 -4.00 7.93
CA ALA A 59 -3.02 -5.12 7.28
C ALA A 59 -2.27 -6.44 7.50
N THR A 60 -0.94 -6.44 7.32
CA THR A 60 -0.12 -7.64 7.55
C THR A 60 -0.07 -8.07 9.00
N GLN A 61 -0.10 -7.12 9.94
CA GLN A 61 -0.17 -7.42 11.37
C GLN A 61 -1.49 -8.12 11.73
N HIS A 62 -2.62 -7.57 11.28
CA HIS A 62 -3.94 -8.18 11.49
C HIS A 62 -4.03 -9.56 10.83
N LEU A 63 -3.49 -9.70 9.62
CA LEU A 63 -3.48 -10.99 8.94
C LEU A 63 -2.68 -12.01 9.77
N ARG A 64 -1.44 -11.70 10.16
CA ARG A 64 -0.62 -12.59 11.01
C ARG A 64 -1.30 -12.94 12.33
N ALA A 65 -1.99 -11.99 12.96
CA ALA A 65 -2.72 -12.24 14.20
C ALA A 65 -3.88 -13.24 14.00
N ALA A 66 -4.55 -13.21 12.84
CA ALA A 66 -5.59 -14.18 12.51
C ALA A 66 -5.06 -15.62 12.50
N PHE A 67 -3.84 -15.83 11.98
CA PHE A 67 -3.18 -17.14 11.88
C PHE A 67 -2.46 -17.61 13.16
N GLN A 68 -2.31 -16.75 14.17
CA GLN A 68 -1.69 -17.12 15.46
C GLN A 68 -2.73 -17.54 16.52
N SER A 69 -4.03 -17.45 16.22
CA SER A 69 -5.12 -17.81 17.12
C SER A 69 -5.28 -19.33 17.23
N THR A 70 -5.15 -19.89 18.43
CA THR A 70 -5.10 -21.35 18.67
C THR A 70 -6.45 -22.05 18.80
N ARG A 71 -7.61 -21.38 18.64
CA ARG A 71 -8.90 -22.03 18.94
C ARG A 71 -10.15 -21.66 18.13
N ALA A 72 -10.11 -20.59 17.35
CA ALA A 72 -11.14 -20.22 16.36
C ALA A 72 -10.60 -19.07 15.51
N MET A 73 -10.91 -19.03 14.21
CA MET A 73 -10.55 -17.86 13.40
C MET A 73 -11.29 -16.63 13.94
N HIS A 74 -10.53 -15.65 14.41
CA HIS A 74 -11.09 -14.34 14.74
C HIS A 74 -11.40 -13.63 13.43
N LEU A 75 -12.56 -13.91 12.81
CA LEU A 75 -13.02 -13.29 11.54
C LEU A 75 -12.88 -11.77 11.52
N SER A 76 -12.94 -11.12 12.68
CA SER A 76 -12.66 -9.69 12.85
C SER A 76 -11.27 -9.26 12.36
N GLU A 77 -10.24 -10.11 12.50
CA GLU A 77 -8.87 -9.81 12.08
C GLU A 77 -8.70 -9.88 10.54
N PRO A 78 -9.21 -10.90 9.82
CA PRO A 78 -9.36 -10.86 8.37
C PRO A 78 -10.11 -9.63 7.87
N TYR A 79 -11.24 -9.26 8.47
CA TYR A 79 -11.99 -8.05 8.07
C TYR A 79 -11.19 -6.76 8.26
N ARG A 80 -10.49 -6.63 9.39
CA ARG A 80 -9.57 -5.50 9.64
C ARG A 80 -8.46 -5.46 8.60
N SER A 81 -7.89 -6.62 8.27
CA SER A 81 -6.86 -6.74 7.24
C SER A 81 -7.39 -6.36 5.84
N ILE A 82 -8.59 -6.82 5.44
CA ILE A 82 -9.24 -6.44 4.18
C ILE A 82 -9.38 -4.92 4.09
N SER A 83 -9.99 -4.30 5.10
CA SER A 83 -10.23 -2.85 5.13
C SER A 83 -8.92 -2.05 5.01
N ARG A 84 -7.86 -2.50 5.69
CA ARG A 84 -6.53 -1.88 5.60
C ARG A 84 -5.88 -2.09 4.23
N PHE A 85 -5.98 -3.27 3.62
CA PHE A 85 -5.50 -3.46 2.25
C PHE A 85 -6.24 -2.59 1.25
N GLU A 86 -7.56 -2.40 1.40
CA GLU A 86 -8.34 -1.48 0.55
C GLU A 86 -7.90 -0.03 0.68
N ALA A 87 -7.65 0.43 1.91
CA ALA A 87 -7.09 1.76 2.17
C ALA A 87 -5.68 1.91 1.56
N CYS A 88 -4.82 0.90 1.75
CA CYS A 88 -3.49 0.84 1.14
C CYS A 88 -3.56 0.96 -0.39
N ILE A 89 -4.35 0.12 -1.06
CA ILE A 89 -4.51 0.11 -2.52
C ILE A 89 -5.02 1.48 -3.01
N SER A 90 -5.98 2.07 -2.31
CA SER A 90 -6.50 3.40 -2.63
C SER A 90 -5.43 4.49 -2.50
N GLY A 91 -4.63 4.45 -1.44
CA GLY A 91 -3.48 5.34 -1.24
C GLY A 91 -2.42 5.19 -2.34
N MET A 92 -2.10 3.96 -2.75
CA MET A 92 -1.18 3.69 -3.86
C MET A 92 -1.67 4.31 -5.18
N TYR A 93 -2.98 4.21 -5.46
CA TYR A 93 -3.57 4.82 -6.65
C TYR A 93 -3.49 6.35 -6.64
N LEU A 94 -3.80 6.97 -5.49
CA LEU A 94 -3.72 8.42 -5.35
C LEU A 94 -2.27 8.91 -5.48
N ALA A 95 -1.31 8.19 -4.88
CA ALA A 95 0.11 8.47 -5.02
C ALA A 95 0.53 8.41 -6.50
N GLU A 96 0.22 7.31 -7.19
CA GLU A 96 0.57 7.16 -8.61
C GLU A 96 -0.04 8.28 -9.46
N ARG A 97 -1.30 8.63 -9.24
CA ARG A 97 -1.98 9.70 -9.97
C ARG A 97 -1.35 11.07 -9.70
N ALA A 98 -1.06 11.39 -8.44
CA ALA A 98 -0.42 12.64 -8.05
C ALA A 98 0.98 12.75 -8.67
N PHE A 99 1.76 11.67 -8.64
CA PHE A 99 3.08 11.60 -9.25
C PHE A 99 3.04 11.80 -10.76
N MET A 100 2.12 11.13 -11.45
CA MET A 100 1.97 11.29 -12.91
C MET A 100 1.58 12.71 -13.30
N ARG A 101 0.79 13.40 -12.48
CA ARG A 101 0.45 14.81 -12.67
C ARG A 101 1.63 15.73 -12.37
N LEU A 102 2.39 15.45 -11.30
CA LEU A 102 3.59 16.20 -10.93
C LEU A 102 4.62 16.18 -12.07
N ARG A 103 4.88 15.00 -12.65
CA ARG A 103 5.81 14.82 -13.77
C ARG A 103 5.43 15.60 -15.04
N ARG A 104 4.16 15.91 -15.20
CA ARG A 104 3.61 16.64 -16.35
C ARG A 104 3.29 18.10 -16.01
N CYS A 105 3.69 18.56 -14.82
CA CYS A 105 3.42 19.91 -14.37
C CYS A 105 4.40 20.87 -15.05
N ALA A 106 3.88 21.80 -15.85
CA ALA A 106 4.70 22.80 -16.55
C ALA A 106 5.43 23.75 -15.59
N GLU A 107 4.93 23.89 -14.36
CA GLU A 107 5.52 24.74 -13.31
C GLU A 107 6.68 24.04 -12.57
N LEU A 108 6.97 22.77 -12.92
CA LEU A 108 8.08 22.04 -12.35
C LEU A 108 9.38 22.44 -13.06
N SER A 109 10.38 22.90 -12.29
CA SER A 109 11.68 23.25 -12.84
C SER A 109 12.36 22.04 -13.50
N ALA A 110 13.22 22.29 -14.49
CA ALA A 110 13.95 21.23 -15.18
C ALA A 110 14.82 20.39 -14.22
N GLU A 111 15.43 21.04 -13.23
CA GLU A 111 16.23 20.39 -12.19
C GLU A 111 15.38 19.48 -11.30
N SER A 112 14.24 19.96 -10.80
CA SER A 112 13.33 19.13 -10.00
C SER A 112 12.72 18.00 -10.83
N ALA A 113 12.42 18.25 -12.10
CA ALA A 113 11.93 17.23 -13.01
C ALA A 113 12.97 16.12 -13.23
N ALA A 114 14.26 16.44 -13.36
CA ALA A 114 15.32 15.45 -13.47
C ALA A 114 15.39 14.53 -12.25
N VAL A 115 15.28 15.10 -11.04
CA VAL A 115 15.29 14.34 -9.78
C VAL A 115 14.04 13.47 -9.64
N ILE A 116 12.85 14.01 -9.91
CA ILE A 116 11.57 13.27 -9.83
C ILE A 116 11.52 12.10 -10.81
N ASN A 117 12.07 12.26 -12.01
CA ASN A 117 12.01 11.23 -13.04
C ASN A 117 12.99 10.06 -12.80
N HIS A 118 13.95 10.20 -11.87
CA HIS A 118 15.04 9.24 -11.72
C HIS A 118 14.65 7.98 -10.94
N GLU A 119 13.72 8.05 -9.97
CA GLU A 119 13.37 6.88 -9.16
C GLU A 119 11.92 6.90 -8.65
N LYS A 120 11.17 5.81 -8.89
CA LYS A 120 9.86 5.57 -8.27
C LYS A 120 10.04 4.68 -7.04
N PRO A 121 9.30 4.90 -5.94
CA PRO A 121 9.27 3.95 -4.84
C PRO A 121 8.75 2.59 -5.33
N ALA A 122 9.53 1.52 -5.13
CA ALA A 122 9.16 0.18 -5.56
C ALA A 122 7.81 -0.28 -4.98
N PHE A 123 7.49 0.18 -3.75
CA PHE A 123 6.24 -0.12 -3.07
C PHE A 123 5.01 0.26 -3.89
N ILE A 124 4.96 1.44 -4.51
CA ILE A 124 3.79 1.90 -5.28
C ILE A 124 3.73 1.36 -6.71
N SER A 125 4.54 0.35 -7.04
CA SER A 125 4.51 -0.27 -8.36
C SER A 125 3.20 -1.02 -8.61
N ALA A 126 2.83 -1.13 -9.89
CA ALA A 126 1.68 -1.91 -10.30
C ALA A 126 1.78 -3.37 -9.82
N ALA A 127 2.98 -3.97 -9.92
CA ALA A 127 3.23 -5.33 -9.48
C ALA A 127 2.92 -5.55 -7.99
N VAL A 128 3.34 -4.65 -7.11
CA VAL A 128 3.03 -4.75 -5.68
C VAL A 128 1.52 -4.56 -5.46
N ARG A 129 0.92 -3.53 -6.06
CA ARG A 129 -0.51 -3.25 -5.92
C ARG A 129 -1.36 -4.44 -6.36
N ASP A 130 -1.04 -5.06 -7.49
CA ASP A 130 -1.81 -6.16 -8.04
C ASP A 130 -1.68 -7.42 -7.17
N ARG A 131 -0.51 -7.64 -6.54
CA ARG A 131 -0.37 -8.66 -5.49
C ARG A 131 -1.27 -8.38 -4.28
N LEU A 132 -1.28 -7.14 -3.78
CA LEU A 132 -2.15 -6.77 -2.65
C LEU A 132 -3.64 -6.93 -2.96
N LYS A 133 -4.05 -6.61 -4.19
CA LYS A 133 -5.42 -6.86 -4.66
C LYS A 133 -5.76 -8.34 -4.65
N ASN A 134 -4.90 -9.19 -5.20
CA ASN A 134 -5.12 -10.63 -5.22
C ASN A 134 -5.24 -11.20 -3.80
N MET A 135 -4.41 -10.74 -2.85
CA MET A 135 -4.52 -11.11 -1.44
C MET A 135 -5.86 -10.67 -0.85
N ARG A 136 -6.22 -9.39 -1.03
CA ARG A 136 -7.49 -8.82 -0.54
C ARG A 136 -8.70 -9.57 -1.10
N ASP A 137 -8.73 -9.83 -2.40
CA ASP A 137 -9.81 -10.55 -3.08
C ASP A 137 -9.92 -11.98 -2.55
N THR A 138 -8.78 -12.67 -2.39
CA THR A 138 -8.75 -14.02 -1.81
C THR A 138 -9.32 -14.03 -0.39
N MET A 139 -8.97 -13.03 0.42
CA MET A 139 -9.48 -12.88 1.79
C MET A 139 -10.99 -12.64 1.83
N GLN A 140 -11.55 -11.85 0.89
CA GLN A 140 -13.00 -11.60 0.80
C GLN A 140 -13.82 -12.87 0.52
N HIS A 141 -13.22 -13.90 -0.09
CA HIS A 141 -13.91 -15.15 -0.39
C HIS A 141 -13.77 -16.23 0.69
N ILE A 142 -13.04 -15.98 1.80
CA ILE A 142 -12.82 -16.99 2.84
C ILE A 142 -14.14 -17.50 3.43
N GLU A 143 -15.05 -16.60 3.82
CA GLU A 143 -16.35 -17.00 4.41
C GLU A 143 -17.21 -17.80 3.42
N GLU A 144 -17.22 -17.41 2.15
CA GLU A 144 -17.95 -18.12 1.10
C GLU A 144 -17.39 -19.54 0.90
N LEU A 145 -16.07 -19.69 0.95
CA LEU A 145 -15.40 -20.98 0.82
C LEU A 145 -15.63 -21.88 2.04
N LEU A 146 -15.67 -21.32 3.26
CA LEU A 146 -16.05 -22.01 4.49
C LEU A 146 -17.51 -22.46 4.44
N ALA A 147 -18.43 -21.56 4.10
CA ALA A 147 -19.86 -21.86 3.98
C ALA A 147 -20.16 -22.95 2.94
N LYS A 148 -19.35 -23.02 1.86
CA LYS A 148 -19.44 -24.06 0.83
C LYS A 148 -18.75 -25.38 1.21
N GLY A 149 -18.15 -25.48 2.40
CA GLY A 149 -17.37 -26.65 2.83
C GLY A 149 -16.13 -26.93 1.95
N LYS A 150 -15.69 -25.93 1.17
CA LYS A 150 -14.48 -26.02 0.33
C LYS A 150 -13.21 -25.82 1.12
N LEU A 151 -13.32 -25.22 2.29
CA LEU A 151 -12.33 -25.18 3.34
C LEU A 151 -12.86 -26.04 4.50
N THR A 152 -12.05 -27.00 4.94
CA THR A 152 -12.39 -27.90 6.05
C THR A 152 -11.94 -27.37 7.41
N GLU A 153 -11.02 -26.40 7.39
CA GLU A 153 -10.45 -25.73 8.56
C GLU A 153 -10.35 -24.23 8.28
N ASP A 154 -10.31 -23.46 9.35
CA ASP A 154 -10.46 -22.01 9.45
C ASP A 154 -9.22 -21.22 8.96
N LEU A 155 -8.51 -21.73 7.94
CA LEU A 155 -7.11 -21.44 7.57
C LEU A 155 -6.11 -22.34 8.36
N PRO A 156 -4.90 -22.66 7.80
CA PRO A 156 -3.89 -23.49 8.50
C PRO A 156 -3.52 -23.02 9.90
#